data_AF-A0A452YC92-F1
#
_entry.id   AF-A0A452YC92-F1
#
_cell.length_a   1.000
_cell.length_b   1.000
_cell.length_c   1.000
_cell.angle_alpha   90.00
_cell.angle_beta   90.00
_cell.angle_gamma   90.00
#
_symmetry.space_group_name_H-M   'P 1'
#
loop_
_entity.id
_entity.type
_entity.pdbx_description
1 polymer ?
#
loop_
_entity_poly.entity_id
_entity_poly.type
_entity_poly.pdbx_seq_one_letter_code
_entity_poly.pdbx_strand_id
1 'polypeptide(L)' 'MKRRGKDCRFGVISMCIGSGMGAAAVFERGDAVDELTNARGGPSLNWLSKDTV' A
#
# COMPACT_ATOMS: atom_id res chain seq x y z
N MET A 1 3.75 -1.52 -4.45
CA MET A 1 4.82 -0.64 -3.92
C MET A 1 4.27 0.23 -2.78
N LYS A 2 4.05 -0.37 -1.61
CA LYS A 2 3.21 0.21 -0.53
C LYS A 2 3.74 1.52 0.06
N ARG A 3 5.05 1.65 0.22
CA ARG A 3 5.67 2.78 0.93
C ARG A 3 5.79 4.06 0.09
N ARG A 4 5.63 3.97 -1.24
CA ARG A 4 5.80 5.10 -2.17
C ARG A 4 4.49 5.83 -2.51
N GLY A 5 3.38 5.48 -1.85
CA GLY A 5 2.08 6.10 -2.09
C GLY A 5 1.39 5.64 -3.38
N LYS A 6 0.26 6.28 -3.69
CA LYS A 6 -0.62 5.92 -4.82
C LYS A 6 -0.06 6.32 -6.19
N ASP A 7 0.92 7.21 -6.26
CA ASP A 7 1.49 7.64 -7.55
C ASP A 7 2.42 6.57 -8.15
N CYS A 8 3.01 5.72 -7.30
CA CYS A 8 3.72 4.52 -7.73
C CYS A 8 2.75 3.33 -7.95
N ARG A 9 1.86 3.46 -8.95
CA ARG A 9 0.83 2.46 -9.28
C ARG A 9 1.41 1.20 -9.90
N PHE A 10 2.29 1.34 -10.88
CA PHE A 10 2.84 0.20 -11.61
C PHE A 10 4.32 -0.01 -11.28
N GLY A 11 4.70 -1.27 -11.15
CA GLY A 11 6.06 -1.70 -10.89
C GLY A 11 6.42 -2.83 -11.82
N VAL A 12 7.65 -2.80 -12.32
CA VAL A 12 8.20 -3.87 -13.15
C VAL A 12 9.32 -4.53 -12.37
N ILE A 13 9.31 -5.85 -12.32
CA ILE A 13 10.46 -6.64 -11.91
C ILE A 13 11.04 -7.26 -13.17
N SER A 14 12.33 -7.03 -13.44
CA SER A 14 13.06 -7.69 -14.51
C SER A 14 14.25 -8.45 -13.97
N MET A 15 14.54 -9.59 -14.57
CA MET A 15 15.70 -10.40 -14.22
C MET A 15 16.21 -11.18 -15.43
N CYS A 16 17.51 -11.43 -15.48
CA CYS A 16 18.13 -12.33 -16.45
C CYS A 16 17.97 -13.79 -15.99
N ILE A 17 17.62 -14.69 -16.91
CA ILE A 17 17.49 -16.13 -16.66
C ILE A 17 18.50 -16.89 -17.54
N GLY A 18 19.76 -16.93 -17.11
CA GLY A 18 20.84 -17.68 -17.78
C GLY A 18 21.00 -17.36 -19.27
N SER A 19 21.96 -18.01 -19.93
CA SER A 19 22.18 -18.20 -21.39
C SER A 19 21.58 -17.21 -22.43
N GLY A 20 21.36 -15.93 -22.09
CA GLY A 20 20.77 -14.91 -22.96
C GLY A 20 19.26 -14.69 -22.84
N MET A 21 18.54 -15.28 -21.88
CA MET A 21 17.10 -15.02 -21.69
C MET A 21 16.82 -14.04 -20.55
N GLY A 22 15.71 -13.32 -20.64
CA GLY A 22 15.23 -12.40 -19.61
C GLY A 22 13.75 -12.61 -19.34
N ALA A 23 13.34 -12.34 -18.11
CA ALA A 23 11.94 -12.31 -17.70
C ALA A 23 11.57 -10.94 -17.13
N ALA A 24 10.32 -10.55 -17.34
CA ALA A 24 9.74 -9.38 -16.74
C ALA A 24 8.32 -9.68 -16.27
N ALA A 25 7.96 -9.13 -15.12
CA ALA A 25 6.60 -9.17 -14.59
C ALA A 25 6.17 -7.76 -14.22
N VAL A 26 4.95 -7.40 -14.63
CA VAL A 26 4.32 -6.13 -14.29
C VAL A 26 3.37 -6.37 -13.13
N PHE A 27 3.47 -5.53 -12.12
CA PHE A 27 2.61 -5.55 -10.95
C PHE A 27 1.91 -4.20 -10.80
N GLU A 28 0.63 -4.25 -10.49
CA GLU A 28 -0.12 -3.10 -10.03
C GLU A 28 -0.11 -3.02 -8.49
N ARG A 29 -0.14 -1.80 -7.95
CA ARG A 29 -0.32 -1.55 -6.51
C ARG A 29 -1.72 -2.01 -6.15
N GLY A 30 -1.83 -3.13 -5.43
CA GLY A 30 -3.11 -3.56 -4.87
C GLY A 30 -3.66 -2.55 -3.87
N ASP A 31 -4.93 -2.16 -4.08
CA ASP A 31 -5.67 -1.27 -3.19
C ASP A 31 -6.30 -2.01 -1.98
N ALA A 32 -6.41 -3.34 -2.06
CA ALA A 32 -7.06 -4.18 -1.04
C ALA A 32 -6.42 -4.08 0.37
N VAL A 33 -5.15 -3.68 0.45
CA VAL A 33 -4.50 -3.44 1.75
C VAL A 33 -4.59 -1.96 2.15
N ASP A 34 -4.83 -1.01 1.25
CA ASP A 34 -4.98 0.41 1.60
C ASP A 34 -6.27 0.64 2.42
N GLU A 35 -7.33 -0.12 2.13
CA GLU A 35 -8.60 -0.05 2.90
C GLU A 35 -8.52 -0.71 4.28
N LEU A 36 -7.66 -1.73 4.45
CA LEU A 36 -7.53 -2.53 5.68
C LEU A 36 -6.23 -2.27 6.48
N THR A 37 -5.28 -1.45 5.99
CA THR A 37 -3.98 -1.13 6.67
C THR A 37 -4.13 -0.14 7.84
N ASN A 38 -5.20 -0.25 8.63
CA ASN A 38 -5.58 0.67 9.70
C ASN A 38 -6.14 2.00 9.14
N ALA A 39 -7.47 2.14 9.17
CA ALA A 39 -8.11 3.44 9.13
C ALA A 39 -7.50 4.35 10.21
N ARG A 40 -6.56 5.22 9.85
CA ARG A 40 -6.23 6.40 10.66
C ARG A 40 -7.37 7.38 10.49
N GLY A 41 -8.41 7.18 11.28
CA GLY A 41 -9.49 8.15 11.45
C GLY A 41 -8.95 9.40 12.14
N GLY A 42 -8.55 10.39 11.33
CA GLY A 42 -8.51 11.81 11.67
C GLY A 42 -7.59 12.29 12.81
N PRO A 43 -7.26 13.60 12.84
CA PRO A 43 -6.65 14.24 14.00
C PRO A 43 -7.60 14.24 15.22
N SER A 44 -7.00 14.17 16.41
CA SER A 44 -7.63 14.05 17.74
C SER A 44 -8.79 15.03 17.97
N LEU A 45 -10.02 14.52 18.08
CA LEU A 45 -11.14 15.28 18.64
C LEU A 45 -11.27 14.96 20.14
N ASN A 46 -10.87 15.91 20.98
CA ASN A 46 -11.01 15.87 22.45
C ASN A 46 -12.47 16.13 22.90
N TRP A 47 -13.45 15.40 22.39
CA TRP A 47 -14.87 15.69 22.72
C TRP A 47 -15.68 14.61 23.41
N LEU A 48 -15.13 13.44 23.72
CA LEU A 48 -15.88 12.45 24.52
C LEU A 48 -15.20 12.19 25.87
N SER A 49 -15.32 13.19 26.74
CA SER A 49 -15.31 12.98 28.19
C SER A 49 -16.76 13.06 28.67
N LYS A 50 -17.31 11.91 29.08
CA LYS A 50 -17.86 11.70 30.42
C LYS A 50 -18.55 10.35 30.50
N ASP A 51 -17.97 9.49 31.32
CA ASP A 51 -18.67 8.42 32.00
C ASP A 51 -19.92 8.96 32.72
N THR A 52 -20.88 8.04 32.91
CA THR A 52 -21.91 7.93 33.97
C THR A 52 -23.40 8.01 33.58
N VAL A 53 -24.08 6.90 33.96
CA VAL A 53 -25.52 6.53 34.05
C VAL A 53 -26.31 6.32 32.76
#